data_AF-A0A4P7GNR3-F1
#
_entry.id   AF-A0A4P7GNR3-F1
#
_cell.length_a   1.000
_cell.length_b   1.000
_cell.length_c   1.000
_cell.angle_alpha   90.00
_cell.angle_beta   90.00
_cell.angle_gamma   90.00
#
_symmetry.space_group_name_H-M   'P 1'
#
loop_
_entity.id
_entity.type
_entity.pdbx_description
1 polymer ?
#
loop_
_entity_poly.entity_id
_entity_poly.type
_entity_poly.pdbx_seq_one_letter_code
_entity_poly.pdbx_strand_id
1 'polypeptide(L)'
;MTDRLEQRLADGLAGTAERAPHPGDLGAGARVRLRRRRRTTAATVAAALAVVAIPVGLTVLGGGGSAGDPDRDEPTVTDSVPTGWRTETWRDLSLSVPPEWTWGGGTSWCTEGSLEEAGSQVSRPGGMVPAIACEPSYGYGAHFLEPSRGELPPGTEGAVQQYRGSRYPEDSWIGYVSTGQAAVWVVTDERTLTRQVLDSVEPVGEVDANGCATRLEMSAPSTSGRVSVCRYAGDGWLEQSELLSKAGSQQAAAALGSAPPAEGHLCASTSAVTVRLVGGGVDATLDLTCEELVLTYGQRRLTEDVLYWALSPGWSGAVSDDVPLPPHLRGE
;
A
#
# COMPACT_ATOMS: atom_id res chain seq x y z
N MET A 1 -7.66 52.58 13.80
CA MET A 1 -8.69 51.51 13.91
C MET A 1 -8.10 50.12 13.68
N THR A 2 -6.88 50.04 13.13
CA THR A 2 -6.08 48.84 12.83
C THR A 2 -5.54 48.14 14.08
N ASP A 3 -5.11 48.89 15.10
CA ASP A 3 -4.46 48.34 16.30
C ASP A 3 -5.33 47.35 17.10
N ARG A 4 -6.66 47.55 17.11
CA ARG A 4 -7.58 46.68 17.86
C ARG A 4 -7.76 45.30 17.21
N LEU A 5 -7.56 45.21 15.89
CA LEU A 5 -7.65 43.95 15.17
C LEU A 5 -6.36 43.15 15.35
N GLU A 6 -5.21 43.80 15.21
CA GLU A 6 -3.90 43.19 15.44
C GLU A 6 -3.76 42.68 16.88
N GLN A 7 -4.24 43.44 17.87
CA GLN A 7 -4.18 43.03 19.27
C GLN A 7 -5.11 41.84 19.56
N ARG A 8 -6.28 41.76 18.92
CA ARG A 8 -7.17 40.58 19.03
C ARG A 8 -6.62 39.35 18.33
N LEU A 9 -5.90 39.52 17.22
CA LEU A 9 -5.22 38.42 16.53
C LEU A 9 -4.03 37.92 17.36
N ALA A 10 -3.24 38.82 17.95
CA ALA A 10 -2.13 38.48 18.83
C ALA A 10 -2.60 37.74 20.09
N ASP A 11 -3.63 38.24 20.77
CA ASP A 11 -4.21 37.60 21.96
C ASP A 11 -4.84 36.23 21.62
N GLY A 12 -5.47 36.13 20.44
CA GLY A 12 -6.02 34.88 19.93
C GLY A 12 -4.93 33.82 19.70
N LEU A 13 -3.83 34.21 19.04
CA LEU A 13 -2.71 33.33 18.73
C LEU A 13 -1.94 32.91 20.00
N ALA A 14 -1.68 33.85 20.91
CA ALA A 14 -1.04 33.55 22.20
C ALA A 14 -1.88 32.59 23.04
N GLY A 15 -3.21 32.82 23.10
CA GLY A 15 -4.13 31.94 23.82
C GLY A 15 -4.26 30.53 23.23
N THR A 16 -4.04 30.35 21.92
CA THR A 16 -3.98 29.03 21.28
C THR A 16 -2.62 28.34 21.47
N ALA A 17 -1.52 29.09 21.54
CA ALA A 17 -0.18 28.52 21.76
C ALA A 17 -0.05 27.89 23.16
N GLU A 18 -0.65 28.50 24.20
CA GLU A 18 -0.66 27.94 25.55
C GLU A 18 -1.56 26.70 25.72
N ARG A 19 -2.52 26.50 24.80
CA ARG A 19 -3.43 25.34 24.78
C ARG A 19 -3.00 24.25 23.81
N ALA A 20 -1.89 24.44 23.10
CA ALA A 20 -1.32 23.40 22.25
C ALA A 20 -0.82 22.24 23.14
N PRO A 21 -1.25 20.99 22.90
CA PRO A 21 -0.74 19.84 23.64
C PRO A 21 0.78 19.78 23.56
N HIS A 22 1.45 19.50 24.69
CA HIS A 22 2.90 19.32 24.66
C HIS A 22 3.28 18.18 23.70
N PRO A 23 4.39 18.30 22.94
CA PRO A 23 4.78 17.30 21.94
C PRO A 23 4.87 15.86 22.50
N GLY A 24 5.21 15.71 23.78
CA GLY A 24 5.26 14.41 24.47
C GLY A 24 3.90 13.75 24.71
N ASP A 25 2.80 14.52 24.72
CA ASP A 25 1.45 14.01 25.01
C ASP A 25 0.69 13.56 23.74
N LEU A 26 1.23 13.86 22.55
CA LEU A 26 0.63 13.47 21.27
C LEU A 26 0.58 11.94 21.12
N GLY A 27 1.63 11.24 21.58
CA GLY A 27 1.67 9.77 21.59
C GLY A 27 0.66 9.14 22.57
N ALA A 28 0.44 9.76 23.73
CA ALA A 28 -0.53 9.27 24.71
C ALA A 28 -1.98 9.46 24.22
N GLY A 29 -2.26 10.59 23.54
CA GLY A 29 -3.57 10.87 22.94
C GLY A 29 -3.98 9.87 21.86
N ALA A 30 -3.05 9.42 21.03
CA ALA A 30 -3.30 8.40 20.00
C ALA A 30 -3.69 7.04 20.63
N ARG A 31 -3.00 6.63 21.70
CA ARG A 31 -3.26 5.37 22.42
C ARG A 31 -4.65 5.36 23.06
N VAL A 32 -5.12 6.49 23.60
CA VAL A 32 -6.46 6.61 24.19
C VAL A 32 -7.56 6.49 23.14
N ARG A 33 -7.39 7.09 21.95
CA ARG A 33 -8.37 6.98 20.84
C ARG A 33 -8.46 5.56 20.29
N LEU A 34 -7.32 4.85 20.17
CA LEU A 34 -7.28 3.45 19.77
C LEU A 34 -7.99 2.53 20.78
N ARG A 35 -7.78 2.73 22.08
CA ARG A 35 -8.50 1.98 23.14
C ARG A 35 -10.01 2.20 23.10
N ARG A 36 -10.47 3.41 22.75
CA ARG A 36 -11.91 3.73 22.64
C ARG A 36 -12.56 3.01 21.45
N ARG A 37 -11.89 2.95 20.28
CA ARG A 37 -12.35 2.18 19.11
C ARG A 37 -12.46 0.68 19.39
N ARG A 38 -11.51 0.11 20.13
CA ARG A 38 -11.52 -1.33 20.49
C ARG A 38 -12.68 -1.72 21.40
N ARG A 39 -13.15 -0.81 22.27
CA ARG A 39 -14.31 -1.08 23.14
C ARG A 39 -15.64 -1.06 22.39
N THR A 40 -15.73 -0.34 21.27
CA THR A 40 -16.96 -0.28 20.47
C THR A 40 -17.12 -1.44 19.50
N THR A 41 -16.04 -2.10 19.07
CA THR A 41 -16.09 -3.24 18.15
C THR A 41 -16.27 -4.60 18.82
N ALA A 42 -16.14 -4.71 20.14
CA ALA A 42 -16.29 -5.98 20.87
C ALA A 42 -17.76 -6.40 21.14
N ALA A 43 -18.75 -5.72 20.56
CA ALA A 43 -20.17 -5.90 20.89
C ALA A 43 -21.01 -6.66 19.83
N THR A 44 -20.42 -7.23 18.79
CA THR A 44 -21.18 -7.97 17.75
C THR A 44 -20.53 -9.29 17.39
N VAL A 45 -20.79 -10.31 18.20
CA VAL A 45 -20.69 -11.73 17.78
C VAL A 45 -21.96 -12.43 18.22
N ALA A 46 -22.87 -12.67 17.27
CA ALA A 46 -23.92 -13.66 17.38
C ALA A 46 -24.30 -14.19 15.99
N ALA A 47 -23.80 -15.39 15.70
CA ALA A 47 -24.33 -16.50 14.89
C ALA A 47 -25.17 -16.23 13.62
N ALA A 48 -24.74 -16.85 12.51
CA ALA A 48 -25.61 -17.77 11.76
C ALA A 48 -24.78 -18.66 10.79
N LEU A 49 -24.80 -19.97 11.04
CA LEU A 49 -24.50 -21.02 10.06
C LEU A 49 -25.75 -21.21 9.18
N ALA A 50 -25.60 -21.06 7.86
CA ALA A 50 -26.59 -21.53 6.89
C ALA A 50 -25.89 -22.02 5.62
N VAL A 51 -25.94 -23.34 5.43
CA VAL A 51 -25.61 -24.05 4.20
C VAL A 51 -26.73 -23.83 3.19
N VAL A 52 -26.46 -23.27 2.00
CA VAL A 52 -27.39 -23.35 0.86
C VAL A 52 -26.61 -23.62 -0.43
N ALA A 53 -27.16 -24.60 -1.17
CA ALA A 53 -26.65 -25.20 -2.39
C ALA A 53 -26.67 -24.27 -3.62
N ILE A 54 -25.73 -24.52 -4.53
CA ILE A 54 -25.64 -23.92 -5.87
C ILE A 54 -26.74 -24.48 -6.78
N PRO A 55 -27.36 -23.63 -7.62
CA PRO A 55 -27.75 -24.06 -8.95
C PRO A 55 -27.05 -23.24 -10.05
N VAL A 56 -26.38 -23.99 -10.92
CA VAL A 56 -25.93 -23.59 -12.26
C VAL A 56 -27.15 -23.13 -13.07
N GLY A 57 -27.06 -21.96 -13.70
CA GLY A 57 -28.11 -21.40 -14.55
C GLY A 57 -27.56 -20.44 -15.59
N LEU A 58 -27.03 -21.00 -16.68
CA LEU A 58 -26.76 -20.29 -17.93
C LEU A 58 -28.09 -20.04 -18.65
N THR A 59 -28.48 -18.77 -18.82
CA THR A 59 -29.47 -18.37 -19.84
C THR A 59 -28.95 -17.17 -20.61
N VAL A 60 -28.48 -17.44 -21.82
CA VAL A 60 -28.32 -16.49 -22.92
C VAL A 60 -29.69 -16.25 -23.54
N LEU A 61 -30.20 -15.02 -23.46
CA LEU A 61 -31.23 -14.51 -24.37
C LEU A 61 -30.94 -13.03 -24.66
N GLY A 62 -30.65 -12.75 -25.92
CA GLY A 62 -30.45 -11.40 -26.43
C GLY A 62 -31.74 -10.71 -26.88
N GLY A 63 -31.59 -9.45 -27.26
CA GLY A 63 -32.47 -8.75 -28.20
C GLY A 63 -33.08 -7.45 -27.68
N GLY A 64 -32.73 -6.33 -28.33
CA GLY A 64 -33.52 -5.10 -28.29
C GLY A 64 -32.69 -3.82 -28.37
N GLY A 65 -32.46 -3.33 -29.58
CA GLY A 65 -31.68 -2.10 -29.82
C GLY A 65 -32.39 -0.80 -29.46
N SER A 66 -31.61 0.26 -29.29
CA SER A 66 -32.02 1.65 -29.50
C SER A 66 -30.81 2.59 -29.62
N ALA A 67 -30.87 3.39 -30.70
CA ALA A 67 -30.40 4.76 -30.89
C ALA A 67 -28.95 5.15 -30.55
N GLY A 68 -28.25 5.63 -31.58
CA GLY A 68 -26.86 6.08 -31.58
C GLY A 68 -26.48 7.06 -30.46
N ASP A 69 -25.46 6.63 -29.73
CA ASP A 69 -24.61 7.46 -28.87
C ASP A 69 -23.35 7.83 -29.69
N PRO A 70 -22.78 9.03 -29.57
CA PRO A 70 -21.63 9.43 -30.37
C PRO A 70 -20.43 8.56 -30.02
N ASP A 71 -19.67 8.13 -31.05
CA ASP A 71 -18.41 7.39 -30.95
C ASP A 71 -17.55 7.92 -29.79
N ARG A 72 -17.65 7.26 -28.63
CA ARG A 72 -16.59 7.21 -27.65
C ARG A 72 -15.70 6.09 -28.13
N ASP A 73 -14.46 6.43 -28.44
CA ASP A 73 -13.39 5.46 -28.52
C ASP A 73 -13.39 4.66 -27.22
N GLU A 74 -14.00 3.48 -27.25
CA GLU A 74 -13.77 2.45 -26.25
C GLU A 74 -12.26 2.23 -26.28
N PRO A 75 -11.53 2.43 -25.16
CA PRO A 75 -10.09 2.24 -25.18
C PRO A 75 -9.84 0.82 -25.64
N THR A 76 -9.29 0.70 -26.85
CA THR A 76 -8.70 -0.55 -27.30
C THR A 76 -7.62 -0.83 -26.28
N VAL A 77 -7.90 -1.76 -25.35
CA VAL A 77 -6.92 -2.25 -24.38
C VAL A 77 -5.82 -2.87 -25.22
N THR A 78 -4.82 -2.06 -25.54
CA THR A 78 -3.66 -2.53 -26.28
C THR A 78 -2.88 -3.43 -25.33
N ASP A 79 -3.06 -4.73 -25.54
CA ASP A 79 -2.16 -5.79 -25.13
C ASP A 79 -0.71 -5.39 -25.40
N SER A 80 -0.04 -4.77 -24.42
CA SER A 80 1.22 -5.25 -23.87
C SER A 80 1.74 -4.21 -22.90
N VAL A 81 1.58 -4.48 -21.60
CA VAL A 81 2.52 -3.96 -20.61
C VAL A 81 3.93 -4.23 -21.13
N PRO A 82 4.83 -3.22 -21.24
CA PRO A 82 6.15 -3.46 -21.81
C PRO A 82 6.90 -4.56 -21.03
N THR A 83 7.59 -5.42 -21.78
CA THR A 83 8.38 -6.51 -21.19
C THR A 83 9.38 -5.96 -20.17
N GLY A 84 9.39 -6.53 -18.97
CA GLY A 84 10.31 -6.15 -17.90
C GLY A 84 9.76 -5.13 -16.91
N TRP A 85 8.54 -4.63 -17.12
CA TRP A 85 7.85 -3.86 -16.11
C TRP A 85 7.51 -4.72 -14.88
N ARG A 86 7.46 -4.08 -13.73
CA ARG A 86 7.15 -4.71 -12.43
C ARG A 86 5.69 -4.44 -12.10
N THR A 87 4.98 -5.46 -11.62
CA THR A 87 3.62 -5.29 -11.10
C THR A 87 3.65 -4.77 -9.67
N GLU A 88 2.89 -3.72 -9.41
CA GLU A 88 2.63 -3.16 -8.09
C GLU A 88 1.16 -3.36 -7.75
N THR A 89 0.91 -3.96 -6.59
CA THR A 89 -0.45 -4.16 -6.05
C THR A 89 -0.64 -3.34 -4.79
N TRP A 90 -1.85 -2.81 -4.60
CA TRP A 90 -2.34 -2.29 -3.33
C TRP A 90 -3.86 -2.44 -3.26
N ARG A 91 -4.34 -3.07 -2.18
CA ARG A 91 -5.72 -3.50 -1.95
C ARG A 91 -6.24 -4.36 -3.11
N ASP A 92 -7.21 -3.83 -3.86
CA ASP A 92 -7.91 -4.47 -4.97
C ASP A 92 -7.51 -3.88 -6.33
N LEU A 93 -6.34 -3.23 -6.41
CA LEU A 93 -5.85 -2.58 -7.62
C LEU A 93 -4.39 -2.99 -7.88
N SER A 94 -4.09 -3.36 -9.12
CA SER A 94 -2.73 -3.58 -9.60
C SER A 94 -2.44 -2.69 -10.80
N LEU A 95 -1.17 -2.37 -10.97
CA LEU A 95 -0.66 -1.69 -12.15
C LEU A 95 0.76 -2.15 -12.44
N SER A 96 1.25 -1.85 -13.63
CA SER A 96 2.63 -2.12 -14.01
C SER A 96 3.43 -0.83 -14.08
N VAL A 97 4.65 -0.84 -13.55
CA VAL A 97 5.58 0.29 -13.57
C VAL A 97 6.92 -0.11 -14.18
N PRO A 98 7.69 0.84 -14.73
CA PRO A 98 9.07 0.59 -15.11
C PRO A 98 9.92 0.04 -13.95
N PRO A 99 10.87 -0.88 -14.21
CA PRO A 99 11.64 -1.54 -13.16
C PRO A 99 12.56 -0.60 -12.37
N GLU A 100 12.94 0.54 -12.95
CA GLU A 100 13.76 1.57 -12.32
C GLU A 100 13.01 2.44 -11.30
N TRP A 101 11.68 2.36 -11.27
CA TRP A 101 10.91 3.06 -10.23
C TRP A 101 11.19 2.44 -8.87
N THR A 102 11.52 3.28 -7.90
CA THR A 102 11.80 2.86 -6.52
C THR A 102 10.52 2.89 -5.68
N TRP A 103 10.60 2.45 -4.42
CA TRP A 103 9.52 2.59 -3.46
C TRP A 103 9.81 3.77 -2.54
N GLY A 104 8.80 4.56 -2.21
CA GLY A 104 8.97 5.75 -1.39
C GLY A 104 7.64 6.38 -0.98
N GLY A 105 7.70 7.42 -0.16
CA GLY A 105 6.57 8.30 0.08
C GLY A 105 6.36 9.27 -1.08
N GLY A 106 5.18 9.88 -1.20
CA GLY A 106 4.96 10.92 -2.21
C GLY A 106 5.90 12.14 -2.08
N THR A 107 6.58 12.27 -0.93
CA THR A 107 7.54 13.33 -0.61
C THR A 107 8.93 12.79 -0.22
N SER A 108 9.30 11.52 -0.45
CA SER A 108 10.67 11.08 -0.12
C SER A 108 11.73 11.77 -0.97
N TRP A 109 11.36 12.21 -2.18
CA TRP A 109 12.27 12.94 -3.07
C TRP A 109 12.89 14.18 -2.42
N CYS A 110 12.17 14.90 -1.55
CA CYS A 110 12.71 16.11 -0.90
C CYS A 110 13.64 15.83 0.29
N THR A 111 13.71 14.57 0.77
CA THR A 111 14.73 14.14 1.73
C THR A 111 15.94 13.50 1.05
N GLU A 112 15.73 12.92 -0.14
CA GLU A 112 16.75 12.17 -0.89
C GLU A 112 17.57 13.06 -1.84
N GLY A 113 17.11 14.28 -2.13
CA GLY A 113 17.85 15.25 -2.93
C GLY A 113 16.91 16.11 -3.79
N SER A 114 17.27 16.26 -5.05
CA SER A 114 16.42 16.87 -6.07
C SER A 114 15.38 15.87 -6.61
N LEU A 115 14.31 16.39 -7.24
CA LEU A 115 13.31 15.58 -7.95
C LEU A 115 13.94 14.64 -8.99
N GLU A 116 15.00 15.10 -9.65
CA GLU A 116 15.70 14.35 -10.70
C GLU A 116 16.50 13.19 -10.10
N GLU A 117 17.15 13.41 -8.96
CA GLU A 117 17.95 12.39 -8.27
C GLU A 117 17.08 11.30 -7.62
N ALA A 118 15.92 11.68 -7.08
CA ALA A 118 15.01 10.75 -6.41
C ALA A 118 14.31 9.77 -7.39
N GLY A 119 14.22 10.16 -8.66
CA GLY A 119 13.53 9.39 -9.70
C GLY A 119 12.02 9.28 -9.47
N SER A 120 11.38 8.41 -10.24
CA SER A 120 9.95 8.10 -10.07
C SER A 120 9.75 7.03 -9.01
N GLN A 121 8.74 7.20 -8.15
CA GLN A 121 8.54 6.34 -6.98
C GLN A 121 7.11 5.77 -6.91
N VAL A 122 6.98 4.57 -6.35
CA VAL A 122 5.67 3.97 -6.02
C VAL A 122 5.40 4.20 -4.55
N SER A 123 4.36 4.99 -4.27
CA SER A 123 3.94 5.34 -2.91
C SER A 123 2.59 4.76 -2.54
N ARG A 124 2.46 4.42 -1.26
CA ARG A 124 1.27 3.77 -0.69
C ARG A 124 0.80 4.50 0.57
N PRO A 125 -0.50 4.49 0.86
CA PRO A 125 -0.99 4.91 2.17
C PRO A 125 -0.41 4.01 3.26
N GLY A 126 -0.11 4.59 4.43
CA GLY A 126 0.48 3.86 5.55
C GLY A 126 2.00 3.92 5.60
N GLY A 127 2.66 4.35 4.52
CA GLY A 127 4.09 4.65 4.57
C GLY A 127 4.38 5.82 5.52
N MET A 128 5.45 5.71 6.30
CA MET A 128 5.88 6.85 7.12
C MET A 128 6.45 7.92 6.20
N VAL A 129 5.76 9.06 6.14
CA VAL A 129 6.23 10.23 5.42
C VAL A 129 6.55 11.31 6.45
N PRO A 130 7.79 11.81 6.52
CA PRO A 130 8.09 12.93 7.40
C PRO A 130 7.21 14.11 6.99
N ALA A 131 6.70 14.86 7.97
CA ALA A 131 5.82 16.01 7.72
C ALA A 131 6.65 17.20 7.20
N ILE A 132 7.18 17.08 5.99
CA ILE A 132 8.01 18.08 5.33
C ILE A 132 7.16 18.79 4.30
N ALA A 133 7.11 20.12 4.39
CA ALA A 133 6.47 20.96 3.40
C ALA A 133 7.40 21.07 2.19
N CYS A 134 7.20 20.21 1.20
CA CYS A 134 8.00 20.21 -0.03
C CYS A 134 7.31 21.06 -1.10
N GLU A 135 8.11 21.69 -1.95
CA GLU A 135 7.65 22.42 -3.14
C GLU A 135 8.40 21.88 -4.37
N PRO A 136 7.71 21.21 -5.32
CA PRO A 136 6.26 20.91 -5.36
C PRO A 136 5.80 20.00 -4.22
N SER A 137 4.50 19.78 -4.01
CA SER A 137 4.02 18.92 -2.92
C SER A 137 4.21 17.42 -3.18
N TYR A 138 4.39 17.02 -4.44
CA TYR A 138 4.54 15.64 -4.87
C TYR A 138 5.65 15.53 -5.91
N GLY A 139 6.35 14.39 -5.93
CA GLY A 139 7.31 14.03 -6.98
C GLY A 139 6.67 13.26 -8.13
N TYR A 140 7.51 12.63 -8.96
CA TYR A 140 7.08 11.73 -10.02
C TYR A 140 6.81 10.31 -9.50
N GLY A 141 5.91 9.61 -10.18
CA GLY A 141 5.63 8.19 -9.97
C GLY A 141 4.15 7.84 -9.83
N ALA A 142 3.88 6.72 -9.16
CA ALA A 142 2.53 6.22 -8.90
C ALA A 142 2.20 6.34 -7.41
N HIS A 143 1.00 6.81 -7.11
CA HIS A 143 0.56 7.06 -5.76
C HIS A 143 -0.78 6.38 -5.53
N PHE A 144 -0.77 5.31 -4.74
CA PHE A 144 -1.99 4.69 -4.27
C PHE A 144 -2.63 5.56 -3.19
N LEU A 145 -3.96 5.59 -3.15
CA LEU A 145 -4.74 6.27 -2.12
C LEU A 145 -6.07 5.59 -1.84
N GLU A 146 -6.63 5.84 -0.66
CA GLU A 146 -8.03 5.52 -0.36
C GLU A 146 -8.92 6.66 -0.86
N PRO A 147 -9.81 6.45 -1.85
CA PRO A 147 -10.66 7.53 -2.39
C PRO A 147 -11.55 8.18 -1.33
N SER A 148 -11.91 7.44 -0.28
CA SER A 148 -12.72 7.93 0.84
C SER A 148 -11.97 8.83 1.83
N ARG A 149 -10.63 8.85 1.79
CA ARG A 149 -9.79 9.63 2.71
C ARG A 149 -8.95 10.70 2.01
N GLY A 150 -8.79 10.61 0.70
CA GLY A 150 -7.96 11.51 -0.10
C GLY A 150 -8.78 12.41 -1.01
N GLU A 151 -8.17 13.52 -1.42
CA GLU A 151 -8.62 14.27 -2.58
C GLU A 151 -8.07 13.57 -3.84
N LEU A 152 -8.95 13.16 -4.74
CA LEU A 152 -8.54 12.70 -6.08
C LEU A 152 -7.90 13.88 -6.84
N PRO A 153 -6.88 13.63 -7.67
CA PRO A 153 -6.26 14.71 -8.43
C PRO A 153 -7.30 15.31 -9.39
N PRO A 154 -7.14 16.58 -9.79
CA PRO A 154 -8.07 17.20 -10.71
C PRO A 154 -8.06 16.45 -12.05
N GLY A 155 -9.23 16.36 -12.69
CA GLY A 155 -9.39 15.75 -14.00
C GLY A 155 -10.50 14.70 -14.04
N THR A 156 -10.71 14.15 -15.24
CA THR A 156 -11.61 13.02 -15.47
C THR A 156 -10.85 11.72 -15.23
N GLU A 157 -11.46 10.77 -14.54
CA GLU A 157 -10.92 9.43 -14.37
C GLU A 157 -10.55 8.79 -15.72
N GLY A 158 -9.38 8.14 -15.79
CA GLY A 158 -8.81 7.54 -17.00
C GLY A 158 -8.25 8.56 -18.02
N ALA A 159 -8.45 9.86 -17.82
CA ALA A 159 -7.85 10.88 -18.68
C ALA A 159 -6.41 11.20 -18.25
N VAL A 160 -5.54 11.41 -19.23
CA VAL A 160 -4.19 11.96 -19.04
C VAL A 160 -4.21 13.41 -19.48
N GLN A 161 -3.85 14.31 -18.58
CA GLN A 161 -3.82 15.75 -18.82
C GLN A 161 -2.52 16.37 -18.32
N GLN A 162 -2.09 17.45 -18.98
CA GLN A 162 -0.97 18.23 -18.49
C GLN A 162 -1.44 19.07 -17.29
N TYR A 163 -0.72 19.00 -16.19
CA TYR A 163 -1.00 19.82 -15.01
C TYR A 163 -0.27 21.16 -15.09
N ARG A 164 -0.94 22.24 -14.71
CA ARG A 164 -0.37 23.59 -14.64
C ARG A 164 -0.63 24.18 -13.26
N GLY A 165 0.34 24.02 -12.36
CA GLY A 165 0.30 24.53 -10.99
C GLY A 165 1.52 24.03 -10.20
N SER A 166 1.67 24.48 -8.95
CA SER A 166 2.85 24.16 -8.12
C SER A 166 2.75 22.85 -7.32
N ARG A 167 1.62 22.12 -7.42
CA ARG A 167 1.40 20.88 -6.66
C ARG A 167 2.30 19.72 -7.12
N TYR A 168 2.66 19.71 -8.40
CA TYR A 168 3.48 18.70 -9.06
C TYR A 168 4.64 19.39 -9.79
N PRO A 169 5.67 18.64 -10.23
CA PRO A 169 6.75 19.20 -11.04
C PRO A 169 6.24 19.93 -12.28
N GLU A 170 6.99 20.91 -12.77
CA GLU A 170 6.61 21.65 -13.99
C GLU A 170 6.42 20.70 -15.18
N ASP A 171 5.46 21.04 -16.06
CA ASP A 171 5.11 20.26 -17.25
C ASP A 171 4.68 18.80 -17.02
N SER A 172 4.36 18.42 -15.78
CA SER A 172 3.87 17.08 -15.45
C SER A 172 2.61 16.69 -16.19
N TRP A 173 2.55 15.43 -16.59
CA TRP A 173 1.36 14.74 -17.04
C TRP A 173 0.79 13.92 -15.89
N ILE A 174 -0.50 14.09 -15.65
CA ILE A 174 -1.21 13.43 -14.56
C ILE A 174 -2.44 12.68 -15.08
N GLY A 175 -2.80 11.61 -14.39
CA GLY A 175 -4.10 10.97 -14.51
C GLY A 175 -4.33 10.02 -13.35
N TYR A 176 -5.55 9.51 -13.22
CA TYR A 176 -5.92 8.59 -12.15
C TYR A 176 -6.96 7.58 -12.59
N VAL A 177 -6.98 6.45 -11.91
CA VAL A 177 -8.00 5.40 -11.99
C VAL A 177 -8.40 5.01 -10.57
N SER A 178 -9.68 4.77 -10.33
CA SER A 178 -10.22 4.35 -9.04
C SER A 178 -11.01 3.04 -9.19
N THR A 179 -10.77 2.12 -8.26
CA THR A 179 -11.74 1.12 -7.84
C THR A 179 -12.55 1.69 -6.66
N GLY A 180 -13.63 1.03 -6.25
CA GLY A 180 -14.42 1.50 -5.12
C GLY A 180 -13.63 1.57 -3.79
N GLN A 181 -12.54 0.84 -3.64
CA GLN A 181 -11.73 0.76 -2.41
C GLN A 181 -10.35 1.42 -2.54
N ALA A 182 -9.81 1.53 -3.75
CA ALA A 182 -8.49 2.07 -4.02
C ALA A 182 -8.53 3.04 -5.20
N ALA A 183 -7.63 4.01 -5.21
CA ALA A 183 -7.27 4.70 -6.44
C ALA A 183 -5.77 4.71 -6.58
N VAL A 184 -5.33 4.85 -7.82
CA VAL A 184 -3.97 5.24 -8.14
C VAL A 184 -4.01 6.49 -8.99
N TRP A 185 -3.16 7.45 -8.66
CA TRP A 185 -2.80 8.50 -9.60
C TRP A 185 -1.35 8.35 -10.03
N VAL A 186 -1.07 8.78 -11.26
CA VAL A 186 0.26 8.70 -11.87
C VAL A 186 0.69 10.10 -12.27
N VAL A 187 1.94 10.44 -11.97
CA VAL A 187 2.57 11.73 -12.30
C VAL A 187 3.90 11.44 -13.00
N THR A 188 4.05 11.85 -14.26
CA THR A 188 5.32 11.72 -15.00
C THR A 188 5.60 12.97 -15.82
N ASP A 189 6.82 13.15 -16.29
CA ASP A 189 7.20 14.19 -17.26
C ASP A 189 6.78 13.84 -18.71
N GLU A 190 6.52 12.55 -18.98
CA GLU A 190 6.10 12.06 -20.29
C GLU A 190 4.64 11.62 -20.35
N ARG A 191 3.84 12.23 -21.25
CA ARG A 191 2.43 11.85 -21.49
C ARG A 191 2.24 10.37 -21.81
N THR A 192 3.12 9.82 -22.65
CA THR A 192 3.04 8.44 -23.12
C THR A 192 3.27 7.48 -21.96
N LEU A 193 4.24 7.78 -21.08
CA LEU A 193 4.50 6.96 -19.90
C LEU A 193 3.32 7.02 -18.91
N THR A 194 2.75 8.20 -18.64
CA THR A 194 1.55 8.32 -17.80
C THR A 194 0.42 7.44 -18.34
N ARG A 195 0.19 7.50 -19.66
CA ARG A 195 -0.84 6.73 -20.34
C ARG A 195 -0.59 5.23 -20.20
N GLN A 196 0.62 4.75 -20.49
CA GLN A 196 0.98 3.34 -20.39
C GLN A 196 0.78 2.78 -18.98
N VAL A 197 1.18 3.52 -17.93
CA VAL A 197 0.97 3.08 -16.55
C VAL A 197 -0.52 3.03 -16.22
N LEU A 198 -1.31 4.05 -16.60
CA LEU A 198 -2.75 4.05 -16.34
C LEU A 198 -3.51 2.98 -17.12
N ASP A 199 -3.13 2.72 -18.37
CA ASP A 199 -3.75 1.67 -19.19
C ASP A 199 -3.41 0.26 -18.67
N SER A 200 -2.37 0.12 -17.84
CA SER A 200 -2.03 -1.13 -17.15
C SER A 200 -2.77 -1.34 -15.83
N VAL A 201 -3.57 -0.37 -15.39
CA VAL A 201 -4.34 -0.47 -14.15
C VAL A 201 -5.47 -1.48 -14.34
N GLU A 202 -5.50 -2.48 -13.47
CA GLU A 202 -6.56 -3.48 -13.46
C GLU A 202 -7.07 -3.76 -12.03
N PRO A 203 -8.36 -4.07 -11.87
CA PRO A 203 -8.87 -4.55 -10.60
C PRO A 203 -8.30 -5.94 -10.31
N VAL A 204 -7.84 -6.13 -9.08
CA VAL A 204 -7.42 -7.45 -8.60
C VAL A 204 -8.65 -8.19 -8.08
N GLY A 205 -8.81 -9.44 -8.52
CA GLY A 205 -9.81 -10.34 -7.97
C GLY A 205 -9.43 -10.83 -6.57
N GLU A 206 -9.50 -12.15 -6.38
CA GLU A 206 -9.14 -12.77 -5.09
C GLU A 206 -7.63 -12.80 -4.85
N VAL A 207 -6.85 -12.87 -5.93
CA VAL A 207 -5.41 -13.08 -5.93
C VAL A 207 -4.79 -12.20 -7.00
N ASP A 208 -3.65 -11.60 -6.70
CA ASP A 208 -2.92 -10.77 -7.66
C ASP A 208 -1.93 -11.56 -8.54
N ALA A 209 -1.26 -10.86 -9.45
CA ALA A 209 -0.29 -11.45 -10.36
C ALA A 209 0.93 -12.10 -9.65
N ASN A 210 1.19 -11.70 -8.41
CA ASN A 210 2.26 -12.27 -7.58
C ASN A 210 1.79 -13.48 -6.77
N GLY A 211 0.52 -13.88 -6.86
CA GLY A 211 -0.05 -15.00 -6.11
C GLY A 211 -0.47 -14.65 -4.70
N CYS A 212 -0.54 -13.37 -4.35
CA CYS A 212 -0.99 -12.90 -3.04
C CYS A 212 -2.49 -12.67 -3.03
N ALA A 213 -3.17 -13.16 -1.99
CA ALA A 213 -4.58 -12.88 -1.81
C ALA A 213 -4.79 -11.38 -1.50
N THR A 214 -5.90 -10.79 -1.95
CA THR A 214 -6.20 -9.37 -1.65
C THR A 214 -6.58 -9.14 -0.19
N ARG A 215 -6.96 -10.21 0.51
CA ARG A 215 -7.28 -10.22 1.94
C ARG A 215 -6.53 -11.31 2.70
N LEU A 216 -6.11 -10.99 3.93
CA LEU A 216 -5.34 -11.89 4.79
C LEU A 216 -6.12 -13.18 5.14
N GLU A 217 -7.43 -13.09 5.33
CA GLU A 217 -8.30 -14.23 5.63
C GLU A 217 -8.52 -15.18 4.45
N MET A 218 -8.14 -14.77 3.25
CA MET A 218 -8.28 -15.57 2.04
C MET A 218 -7.09 -16.50 1.85
N SER A 219 -7.34 -17.65 1.24
CA SER A 219 -6.27 -18.59 0.91
C SER A 219 -5.58 -18.15 -0.38
N ALA A 220 -4.30 -17.80 -0.28
CA ALA A 220 -3.46 -17.62 -1.45
C ALA A 220 -3.17 -18.99 -2.10
N PRO A 221 -3.28 -19.13 -3.43
CA PRO A 221 -2.89 -20.35 -4.12
C PRO A 221 -1.38 -20.57 -3.95
N SER A 222 -0.97 -21.81 -3.69
CA SER A 222 0.46 -22.13 -3.67
C SER A 222 1.04 -21.99 -5.07
N THR A 223 1.97 -21.05 -5.26
CA THR A 223 2.75 -20.96 -6.48
C THR A 223 3.80 -22.08 -6.51
N SER A 224 3.89 -22.82 -7.62
CA SER A 224 4.79 -23.96 -7.72
C SER A 224 6.25 -23.49 -7.87
N GLY A 225 7.04 -23.65 -6.82
CA GLY A 225 8.50 -23.47 -6.87
C GLY A 225 9.02 -22.04 -6.77
N ARG A 226 8.16 -21.06 -6.49
CA ARG A 226 8.54 -19.69 -6.13
C ARG A 226 7.82 -19.29 -4.84
N VAL A 227 8.38 -18.31 -4.14
CA VAL A 227 7.79 -17.75 -2.92
C VAL A 227 7.24 -16.36 -3.24
N SER A 228 5.98 -16.17 -2.89
CA SER A 228 5.30 -14.87 -2.90
C SER A 228 5.43 -14.23 -1.51
N VAL A 229 5.80 -12.96 -1.46
CA VAL A 229 5.83 -12.15 -0.24
C VAL A 229 4.61 -11.24 -0.25
N CYS A 230 3.65 -11.49 0.65
CA CYS A 230 2.37 -10.80 0.72
C CYS A 230 2.29 -9.99 2.00
N ARG A 231 2.21 -8.67 1.91
CA ARG A 231 2.21 -7.75 3.05
C ARG A 231 0.83 -7.19 3.24
N TYR A 232 0.26 -7.33 4.43
CA TYR A 232 -1.11 -6.93 4.74
C TYR A 232 -1.12 -5.86 5.83
N ALA A 233 -1.99 -4.87 5.67
CA ALA A 233 -2.28 -3.87 6.68
C ALA A 233 -3.06 -4.48 7.86
N GLY A 234 -3.18 -3.74 8.95
CA GLY A 234 -3.97 -4.14 10.13
C GLY A 234 -5.48 -4.22 9.88
N ASP A 235 -5.97 -3.76 8.72
CA ASP A 235 -7.35 -3.97 8.26
C ASP A 235 -7.51 -5.25 7.41
N GLY A 236 -6.43 -6.02 7.24
CA GLY A 236 -6.38 -7.28 6.52
C GLY A 236 -6.21 -7.14 5.00
N TRP A 237 -6.15 -5.93 4.44
CA TRP A 237 -5.95 -5.74 3.01
C TRP A 237 -4.48 -5.88 2.60
N LEU A 238 -4.25 -6.41 1.41
CA LEU A 238 -2.92 -6.46 0.79
C LEU A 238 -2.40 -5.04 0.56
N GLU A 239 -1.25 -4.69 1.14
CA GLU A 239 -0.56 -3.43 0.88
C GLU A 239 0.46 -3.56 -0.24
N GLN A 240 1.14 -4.70 -0.31
CA GLN A 240 2.21 -4.93 -1.27
C GLN A 240 2.40 -6.42 -1.47
N SER A 241 2.75 -6.79 -2.69
CA SER A 241 3.10 -8.15 -3.04
C SER A 241 4.38 -8.20 -3.87
N GLU A 242 5.05 -9.33 -3.82
CA GLU A 242 6.22 -9.60 -4.66
C GLU A 242 6.35 -11.10 -4.91
N LEU A 243 6.79 -11.47 -6.11
CA LEU A 243 7.16 -12.84 -6.44
C LEU A 243 8.68 -12.99 -6.52
N LEU A 244 9.30 -13.64 -5.52
CA LEU A 244 10.75 -13.81 -5.46
C LEU A 244 11.26 -14.62 -6.64
N SER A 245 12.48 -14.34 -7.10
CA SER A 245 13.17 -15.18 -8.09
C SER A 245 13.34 -16.62 -7.55
N LYS A 246 13.67 -17.58 -8.42
CA LYS A 246 13.92 -18.97 -7.98
C LYS A 246 15.05 -19.04 -6.93
N ALA A 247 16.13 -18.29 -7.15
CA ALA A 247 17.25 -18.25 -6.20
C ALA A 247 16.85 -17.57 -4.89
N GLY A 248 16.13 -16.44 -4.96
CA GLY A 248 15.61 -15.75 -3.78
C GLY A 248 14.64 -16.60 -2.97
N SER A 249 13.77 -17.36 -3.65
CA SER A 249 12.83 -18.30 -3.01
C SER A 249 13.57 -19.39 -2.21
N GLN A 250 14.67 -19.93 -2.75
CA GLN A 250 15.49 -20.91 -2.04
C GLN A 250 16.20 -20.32 -0.83
N GLN A 251 16.73 -19.10 -0.96
CA GLN A 251 17.40 -18.40 0.14
C GLN A 251 16.41 -17.99 1.25
N ALA A 252 15.21 -17.51 0.88
CA ALA A 252 14.15 -17.22 1.83
C ALA A 252 13.70 -18.47 2.59
N ALA A 253 13.49 -19.60 1.89
CA ALA A 253 13.16 -20.87 2.53
C ALA A 253 14.27 -21.35 3.49
N ALA A 254 15.55 -21.18 3.11
CA ALA A 254 16.68 -21.52 3.96
C ALA A 254 16.73 -20.64 5.22
N ALA A 255 16.51 -19.32 5.10
CA ALA A 255 16.47 -18.39 6.23
C ALA A 255 15.34 -18.72 7.22
N LEU A 256 14.14 -19.04 6.71
CA LEU A 256 13.03 -19.51 7.55
C LEU A 256 13.35 -20.84 8.25
N GLY A 257 14.02 -21.75 7.54
CA GLY A 257 14.45 -23.04 8.07
C GLY A 257 15.57 -22.97 9.11
N SER A 258 16.40 -21.93 9.09
CA SER A 258 17.50 -21.71 10.04
C SER A 258 17.11 -20.88 11.27
N ALA A 259 15.99 -20.16 11.22
CA ALA A 259 15.51 -19.35 12.35
C ALA A 259 15.36 -20.21 13.63
N PRO A 260 15.85 -19.77 14.80
CA PRO A 260 15.77 -20.59 16.02
C PRO A 260 14.33 -20.69 16.53
N PRO A 261 13.96 -21.76 17.29
CA PRO A 261 12.65 -21.87 17.93
C PRO A 261 12.35 -20.68 18.85
N ALA A 262 11.07 -20.28 18.96
CA ALA A 262 10.64 -19.26 19.92
C ALA A 262 10.51 -19.87 21.33
N GLU A 263 11.09 -19.20 22.34
CA GLU A 263 10.98 -19.64 23.74
C GLU A 263 9.78 -18.99 24.44
N GLY A 264 8.64 -19.69 24.44
CA GLY A 264 7.59 -19.58 25.46
C GLY A 264 6.80 -18.27 25.58
N HIS A 265 6.98 -17.30 24.70
CA HIS A 265 6.16 -16.08 24.69
C HIS A 265 5.06 -16.20 23.64
N LEU A 266 3.81 -16.36 24.11
CA LEU A 266 2.63 -16.23 23.26
C LEU A 266 2.32 -14.75 23.08
N CYS A 267 2.45 -14.22 21.87
CA CYS A 267 1.98 -12.87 21.62
C CYS A 267 0.45 -12.83 21.53
N ALA A 268 -0.19 -12.04 22.41
CA ALA A 268 -1.64 -11.83 22.40
C ALA A 268 -2.09 -10.68 21.49
N SER A 269 -1.19 -10.17 20.64
CA SER A 269 -1.42 -8.97 19.84
C SER A 269 -2.18 -9.27 18.56
N THR A 270 -3.08 -8.37 18.18
CA THR A 270 -3.54 -8.23 16.79
C THR A 270 -2.56 -7.30 16.09
N SER A 271 -1.72 -7.84 15.22
CA SER A 271 -0.66 -7.13 14.50
C SER A 271 -1.20 -5.93 13.72
N ALA A 272 -0.42 -4.85 13.65
CA ALA A 272 -0.73 -3.73 12.76
C ALA A 272 -0.33 -4.01 11.30
N VAL A 273 0.60 -4.95 11.09
CA VAL A 273 1.08 -5.40 9.78
C VAL A 273 1.36 -6.90 9.87
N THR A 274 0.94 -7.65 8.85
CA THR A 274 1.22 -9.09 8.73
C THR A 274 1.92 -9.36 7.41
N VAL A 275 3.03 -10.09 7.44
CA VAL A 275 3.70 -10.54 6.21
C VAL A 275 3.53 -12.05 6.06
N ARG A 276 3.04 -12.51 4.92
CA ARG A 276 2.91 -13.92 4.59
C ARG A 276 3.88 -14.30 3.47
N LEU A 277 4.67 -15.34 3.67
CA LEU A 277 5.49 -15.95 2.62
C LEU A 277 4.82 -17.27 2.22
N VAL A 278 4.38 -17.37 0.97
CA VAL A 278 3.59 -18.50 0.45
C VAL A 278 4.21 -19.05 -0.82
N GLY A 279 4.24 -20.38 -0.96
CA GLY A 279 4.71 -21.07 -2.16
C GLY A 279 6.08 -21.72 -1.98
N GLY A 280 6.49 -22.54 -2.94
CA GLY A 280 7.79 -23.24 -2.85
C GLY A 280 7.96 -24.16 -1.63
N GLY A 281 6.86 -24.65 -1.05
CA GLY A 281 6.86 -25.42 0.20
C GLY A 281 6.92 -24.58 1.49
N VAL A 282 6.84 -23.26 1.36
CA VAL A 282 6.78 -22.31 2.47
C VAL A 282 5.33 -21.85 2.66
N ASP A 283 4.87 -21.86 3.91
CA ASP A 283 3.72 -21.09 4.38
C ASP A 283 4.06 -20.56 5.77
N ALA A 284 4.43 -19.29 5.80
CA ALA A 284 4.95 -18.56 6.95
C ALA A 284 4.19 -17.26 7.13
N THR A 285 3.82 -16.93 8.35
CA THR A 285 3.20 -15.67 8.74
C THR A 285 4.08 -14.97 9.76
N LEU A 286 4.39 -13.71 9.52
CA LEU A 286 5.24 -12.88 10.37
C LEU A 286 4.38 -11.79 10.99
N ASP A 287 4.48 -11.68 12.32
CA ASP A 287 3.94 -10.55 13.07
C ASP A 287 5.08 -9.58 13.42
N LEU A 288 5.12 -8.45 12.73
CA LEU A 288 6.13 -7.42 12.94
C LEU A 288 5.96 -6.65 14.26
N THR A 289 4.88 -6.88 15.02
CA THR A 289 4.66 -6.25 16.34
C THR A 289 5.30 -7.04 17.47
N CYS A 290 5.56 -8.33 17.24
CA CYS A 290 5.86 -9.30 18.29
C CYS A 290 7.22 -9.98 18.13
N GLU A 291 8.03 -9.57 17.15
CA GLU A 291 9.28 -10.25 16.78
C GLU A 291 9.09 -11.77 16.56
N GLU A 292 7.89 -12.18 16.16
CA GLU A 292 7.49 -13.58 16.12
C GLU A 292 7.22 -14.03 14.68
N LEU A 293 7.80 -15.18 14.33
CA LEU A 293 7.58 -15.88 13.08
C LEU A 293 6.71 -17.11 13.37
N VAL A 294 5.48 -17.11 12.86
CA VAL A 294 4.57 -18.26 12.93
C VAL A 294 4.68 -19.06 11.64
N LEU A 295 5.27 -20.26 11.74
CA LEU A 295 5.28 -21.22 10.65
C LEU A 295 4.16 -22.24 10.82
N THR A 296 3.75 -22.87 9.72
CA THR A 296 2.82 -24.02 9.73
C THR A 296 3.24 -25.12 10.74
N TYR A 297 4.56 -25.27 10.97
CA TYR A 297 5.14 -26.31 11.82
C TYR A 297 5.61 -25.82 13.20
N GLY A 298 5.27 -24.60 13.61
CA GLY A 298 5.59 -24.06 14.94
C GLY A 298 6.08 -22.61 14.91
N GLN A 299 6.34 -22.07 16.10
CA GLN A 299 6.80 -20.70 16.30
C GLN A 299 8.33 -20.64 16.28
N ARG A 300 8.88 -19.65 15.59
CA ARG A 300 10.32 -19.36 15.50
C ARG A 300 10.57 -17.89 15.80
N ARG A 301 11.80 -17.56 16.20
CA ARG A 301 12.20 -16.15 16.39
C ARG A 301 12.40 -15.49 15.04
N LEU A 302 11.99 -14.23 14.96
CA LEU A 302 12.28 -13.40 13.81
C LEU A 302 13.78 -13.03 13.80
N THR A 303 14.48 -13.32 12.71
CA THR A 303 15.91 -13.00 12.53
C THR A 303 16.07 -11.92 11.47
N GLU A 304 17.24 -11.26 11.44
CA GLU A 304 17.57 -10.28 10.39
C GLU A 304 17.47 -10.89 8.98
N ASP A 305 17.90 -12.15 8.80
CA ASP A 305 17.80 -12.85 7.52
C ASP A 305 16.34 -13.08 7.08
N VAL A 306 15.45 -13.40 8.02
CA VAL A 306 14.02 -13.55 7.70
C VAL A 306 13.39 -12.20 7.39
N LEU A 307 13.73 -11.17 8.16
CA LEU A 307 13.27 -9.80 7.93
C LEU A 307 13.73 -9.24 6.59
N TYR A 308 14.95 -9.56 6.19
CA TYR A 308 15.46 -9.18 4.86
C TYR A 308 14.50 -9.65 3.77
N TRP A 309 14.11 -10.92 3.74
CA TRP A 309 13.17 -11.42 2.72
C TRP A 309 11.74 -10.93 2.90
N ALA A 310 11.32 -10.70 4.14
CA ALA A 310 9.98 -10.20 4.43
C ALA A 310 9.79 -8.74 4.02
N LEU A 311 10.84 -7.92 4.07
CA LEU A 311 10.75 -6.46 3.91
C LEU A 311 11.49 -5.91 2.68
N SER A 312 12.43 -6.66 2.11
CA SER A 312 13.10 -6.25 0.87
C SER A 312 12.26 -6.58 -0.36
N PRO A 313 12.46 -5.86 -1.48
CA PRO A 313 13.33 -4.69 -1.66
C PRO A 313 12.63 -3.34 -1.41
N GLY A 314 11.40 -3.31 -0.89
CA GLY A 314 10.56 -2.12 -1.01
C GLY A 314 9.55 -1.89 0.11
N TRP A 315 9.87 -2.24 1.35
CA TRP A 315 9.00 -1.93 2.49
C TRP A 315 8.98 -0.42 2.78
N SER A 316 7.79 0.17 2.73
CA SER A 316 7.58 1.60 3.04
C SER A 316 6.81 1.81 4.35
N GLY A 317 6.26 0.75 4.95
CA GLY A 317 5.45 0.86 6.16
C GLY A 317 6.26 1.10 7.43
N ALA A 318 5.58 1.49 8.51
CA ALA A 318 6.20 1.60 9.82
C ALA A 318 6.49 0.21 10.40
N VAL A 319 7.62 0.07 11.08
CA VAL A 319 7.94 -1.08 11.93
C VAL A 319 8.12 -0.56 13.36
N SER A 320 7.76 -1.36 14.36
CA SER A 320 8.01 -1.02 15.77
C SER A 320 9.51 -0.86 16.02
N ASP A 321 9.91 0.10 16.87
CA ASP A 321 11.31 0.37 17.23
C ASP A 321 12.05 -0.86 17.78
N ASP A 322 11.31 -1.81 18.36
CA ASP A 322 11.85 -3.04 18.95
C ASP A 322 12.20 -4.13 17.90
N VAL A 323 11.72 -4.01 16.65
CA VAL A 323 12.02 -5.02 15.63
C VAL A 323 13.47 -4.91 15.19
N PRO A 324 14.24 -6.02 15.17
CA PRO A 324 15.64 -6.01 14.76
C PRO A 324 15.77 -5.88 13.24
N LEU A 325 15.43 -4.71 12.70
CA LEU A 325 15.55 -4.44 11.27
C LEU A 325 17.01 -4.55 10.85
N PRO A 326 17.30 -5.18 9.69
CA PRO A 326 18.61 -5.09 9.06
C PRO A 326 19.07 -3.62 8.94
N PRO A 327 20.37 -3.30 9.10
CA PRO A 327 20.86 -1.92 9.09
C PRO A 327 20.42 -1.11 7.85
N HIS A 328 20.38 -1.73 6.67
CA HIS A 328 19.96 -1.07 5.43
C HIS A 328 18.45 -0.75 5.35
N LEU A 329 17.63 -1.27 6.27
CA LEU A 329 16.20 -0.97 6.40
C LEU A 329 15.90 0.04 7.52
N ARG A 330 16.91 0.50 8.27
CA ARG A 330 16.73 1.45 9.38
C ARG A 330 16.67 2.92 8.94
N GLY A 331 16.97 3.22 7.68
CA GLY A 331 16.95 4.59 7.16
C GLY A 331 17.91 5.55 7.89
N GLU A 332 19.01 5.03 8.46
CA GLU A 332 20.09 5.83 9.08
C GLU A 332 21.05 6.44 8.05
#